data_AF-A0A7D7VE13-F1
#
_entry.id   AF-A0A7D7VE13-F1
#
_cell.length_a   1.000
_cell.length_b   1.000
_cell.length_c   1.000
_cell.angle_alpha   90.00
_cell.angle_beta   90.00
_cell.angle_gamma   90.00
#
_symmetry.space_group_name_H-M   'P 1'
#
loop_
_entity.id
_entity.type
_entity.pdbx_description
1 polymer ?
#
loop_
_entity_poly.entity_id
_entity_poly.type
_entity_poly.pdbx_seq_one_letter_code
_entity_poly.pdbx_strand_id
1 'polypeptide(L)'
;MTHHLAELNIGRLVAPTDDPKVVDFMSALDRINGLGKRMPGFVWMMEGSGEPGTGNTENAIGDDPQFVANLTVWENVETLENFVWSTVHKQFYDRRQEWFEVLGDMHFVMWWVPEGHRPTLEEGLERLELLKFNGNSPEAFGWDGIEEATLWRDRSCASAAE
;
A
#
# COMPACT_ATOMS: atom_id res chain seq x y z
N MET A 1 -24.26 -3.41 -8.08
CA MET A 1 -23.34 -4.34 -7.39
C MET A 1 -22.53 -3.51 -6.43
N THR A 2 -22.40 -3.93 -5.18
CA THR A 2 -21.51 -3.28 -4.22
C THR A 2 -20.07 -3.55 -4.65
N HIS A 3 -19.23 -2.53 -4.62
CA HIS A 3 -17.81 -2.63 -4.92
C HIS A 3 -17.01 -2.26 -3.68
N HIS A 4 -15.83 -2.87 -3.54
CA HIS A 4 -14.83 -2.53 -2.55
C HIS A 4 -13.62 -1.92 -3.27
N LEU A 5 -12.81 -1.20 -2.51
CA LEU A 5 -11.58 -0.60 -2.98
C LEU A 5 -10.41 -1.54 -2.70
N ALA A 6 -9.74 -1.99 -3.75
CA ALA A 6 -8.44 -2.64 -3.63
C ALA A 6 -7.32 -1.59 -3.77
N GLU A 7 -6.24 -1.79 -3.03
CA GLU A 7 -5.01 -1.02 -3.20
C GLU A 7 -3.79 -1.94 -3.16
N LEU A 8 -2.80 -1.62 -4.00
CA LEU A 8 -1.48 -2.21 -3.98
C LEU A 8 -0.45 -1.10 -3.75
N ASN A 9 0.36 -1.27 -2.71
CA ASN A 9 1.54 -0.47 -2.44
C ASN A 9 2.81 -1.33 -2.52
N ILE A 10 3.79 -0.90 -3.31
CA ILE A 10 5.07 -1.60 -3.46
C ILE A 10 6.22 -0.66 -3.08
N GLY A 11 7.05 -1.14 -2.15
CA GLY A 11 8.30 -0.50 -1.75
C GLY A 11 9.48 -1.44 -1.94
N ARG A 12 10.61 -0.91 -2.42
CA ARG A 12 11.89 -1.65 -2.48
C ARG A 12 12.76 -1.27 -1.28
N LEU A 13 13.14 -2.24 -0.46
CA LEU A 13 14.02 -2.01 0.69
C LEU A 13 15.42 -1.57 0.25
N VAL A 14 16.06 -0.71 1.03
CA VAL A 14 17.46 -0.27 0.79
C VAL A 14 18.50 -1.36 1.06
N ALA A 15 18.10 -2.44 1.75
CA ALA A 15 18.94 -3.58 2.11
C ALA A 15 18.10 -4.87 2.18
N PRO A 16 18.74 -6.06 2.19
CA PRO A 16 18.06 -7.35 2.42
C PRO A 16 17.28 -7.36 3.75
N THR A 17 16.26 -8.24 3.84
CA THR A 17 15.32 -8.29 4.97
C THR A 17 15.96 -8.63 6.33
N ASP A 18 17.13 -9.27 6.33
CA ASP A 18 17.93 -9.61 7.51
C ASP A 18 18.97 -8.54 7.89
N ASP A 19 19.09 -7.45 7.11
CA ASP A 19 20.03 -6.37 7.37
C ASP A 19 19.56 -5.48 8.54
N PRO A 20 20.43 -5.12 9.50
CA PRO A 20 20.12 -4.20 10.59
C PRO A 20 19.54 -2.85 10.16
N LYS A 21 19.76 -2.41 8.91
CA LYS A 21 19.18 -1.17 8.37
C LYS A 21 17.65 -1.22 8.25
N VAL A 22 17.08 -2.39 8.01
CA VAL A 22 15.63 -2.55 7.77
C VAL A 22 14.92 -3.30 8.90
N VAL A 23 15.66 -3.79 9.91
CA VAL A 23 15.14 -4.59 11.01
C VAL A 23 14.00 -3.91 11.79
N ASP A 24 14.07 -2.60 11.98
CA ASP A 24 13.04 -1.83 12.68
C ASP A 24 11.71 -1.83 11.91
N PHE A 25 11.78 -1.72 10.59
CA PHE A 25 10.61 -1.82 9.71
C PHE A 25 10.06 -3.25 9.70
N MET A 26 10.92 -4.25 9.50
CA MET A 26 10.52 -5.66 9.47
C MET A 26 9.85 -6.08 10.79
N SER A 27 10.38 -5.62 11.93
CA SER A 27 9.81 -5.87 13.25
C SER A 27 8.47 -5.17 13.48
N ALA A 28 8.18 -4.10 12.73
CA ALA A 28 6.94 -3.34 12.83
C ALA A 28 5.85 -3.83 11.88
N LEU A 29 6.18 -4.61 10.84
CA LEU A 29 5.24 -5.08 9.82
C LEU A 29 3.99 -5.72 10.42
N ASP A 30 4.16 -6.71 11.30
CA ASP A 30 3.02 -7.42 11.92
C ASP A 30 2.13 -6.49 12.74
N ARG A 31 2.73 -5.49 13.39
CA ARG A 31 1.99 -4.48 14.16
C ARG A 31 1.17 -3.59 13.23
N ILE A 32 1.74 -3.12 12.13
CA ILE A 32 1.06 -2.25 11.15
C ILE A 32 -0.07 -3.03 10.47
N ASN A 33 0.23 -4.24 9.98
CA ASN A 33 -0.74 -5.14 9.36
C ASN A 33 -1.89 -5.48 10.33
N GLY A 34 -1.54 -5.77 11.59
CA GLY A 34 -2.53 -6.03 12.64
C GLY A 34 -3.39 -4.81 12.98
N LEU A 35 -2.86 -3.58 12.84
CA LEU A 35 -3.66 -2.37 12.99
C LEU A 35 -4.64 -2.20 11.83
N GLY A 36 -4.19 -2.38 10.59
CA GLY A 36 -5.05 -2.34 9.40
C GLY A 36 -6.22 -3.31 9.53
N LYS A 37 -5.97 -4.57 9.91
CA LYS A 37 -6.99 -5.60 10.13
C LYS A 37 -8.04 -5.26 11.19
N ARG A 38 -7.77 -4.31 12.09
CA ARG A 38 -8.69 -3.87 13.15
C ARG A 38 -9.40 -2.55 12.82
N MET A 39 -9.07 -1.92 11.69
CA MET A 39 -9.72 -0.67 11.30
C MET A 39 -11.14 -0.93 10.83
N PRO A 40 -12.09 -0.03 11.17
CA PRO A 40 -13.39 -0.01 10.52
C PRO A 40 -13.23 0.07 9.00
N GLY A 41 -13.97 -0.76 8.27
CA GLY A 41 -13.94 -0.81 6.81
C GLY A 41 -12.79 -1.61 6.19
N PHE A 42 -11.93 -2.25 6.99
CA PHE A 42 -11.01 -3.25 6.47
C PHE A 42 -11.78 -4.52 6.04
N VAL A 43 -11.52 -5.01 4.83
CA VAL A 43 -12.19 -6.20 4.28
C VAL A 43 -11.22 -7.37 4.18
N TRP A 44 -10.05 -7.18 3.59
CA TRP A 44 -9.10 -8.25 3.33
C TRP A 44 -7.67 -7.72 3.11
N MET A 45 -6.68 -8.59 3.28
CA MET A 45 -5.27 -8.32 2.95
C MET A 45 -4.61 -9.59 2.47
N MET A 46 -3.74 -9.48 1.46
CA MET A 46 -2.83 -10.54 1.07
C MET A 46 -1.86 -10.84 2.21
N GLU A 47 -1.77 -12.10 2.60
CA GLU A 47 -0.82 -12.60 3.59
C GLU A 47 0.25 -13.42 2.86
N GLY A 48 1.51 -13.32 3.31
CA GLY A 48 2.57 -14.23 2.90
C GLY A 48 2.44 -15.57 3.61
N SER A 49 3.57 -16.18 3.91
CA SER A 49 3.77 -17.51 4.51
C SER A 49 3.20 -17.60 5.91
N GLY A 50 2.91 -16.46 6.52
CA GLY A 50 2.49 -16.35 7.91
C GLY A 50 3.66 -16.42 8.90
N GLU A 51 4.91 -16.38 8.42
CA GLU A 51 6.07 -16.23 9.30
C GLU A 51 6.11 -14.80 9.90
N PRO A 52 6.37 -14.64 11.21
CA PRO A 52 6.44 -13.33 11.83
C PRO A 52 7.54 -12.47 11.21
N GLY A 53 7.23 -11.20 10.94
CA GLY A 53 8.18 -10.23 10.40
C GLY A 53 8.56 -10.42 8.93
N THR A 54 8.03 -11.43 8.22
CA THR A 54 8.24 -11.58 6.77
C THR A 54 7.18 -10.84 5.96
N GLY A 55 6.00 -10.56 6.52
CA GLY A 55 4.93 -9.90 5.79
C GLY A 55 4.65 -10.60 4.45
N ASN A 56 4.63 -9.83 3.35
CA ASN A 56 4.46 -10.36 1.99
C ASN A 56 5.79 -10.40 1.21
N THR A 57 6.95 -10.35 1.88
CA THR A 57 8.26 -10.25 1.18
C THR A 57 8.63 -11.50 0.38
N GLU A 58 7.98 -12.63 0.63
CA GLU A 58 8.14 -13.84 -0.19
C GLU A 58 7.46 -13.75 -1.56
N ASN A 59 6.53 -12.79 -1.73
CA ASN A 59 5.93 -12.49 -3.02
C ASN A 59 6.83 -11.51 -3.77
N ALA A 60 8.12 -11.85 -3.89
CA ALA A 60 9.11 -11.05 -4.59
C ALA A 60 8.55 -10.65 -5.96
N ILE A 61 8.66 -9.36 -6.28
CA ILE A 61 8.20 -8.85 -7.57
C ILE A 61 9.34 -9.05 -8.56
N GLY A 62 9.19 -10.05 -9.43
CA GLY A 62 10.29 -10.53 -10.25
C GLY A 62 11.32 -11.31 -9.42
N ASP A 63 12.60 -11.15 -9.76
CA ASP A 63 13.72 -11.83 -9.10
C ASP A 63 14.37 -11.02 -7.96
N ASP A 64 13.76 -9.91 -7.52
CA ASP A 64 14.31 -9.04 -6.49
C ASP A 64 13.64 -9.25 -5.12
N PRO A 65 14.33 -9.89 -4.15
CA PRO A 65 13.79 -10.22 -2.84
C PRO A 65 13.65 -9.01 -1.90
N GLN A 66 14.09 -7.81 -2.33
CA GLN A 66 13.96 -6.59 -1.54
C GLN A 66 12.63 -5.87 -1.77
N PHE A 67 11.79 -6.33 -2.70
CA PHE A 67 10.46 -5.79 -2.87
C PHE A 67 9.50 -6.28 -1.79
N VAL A 68 8.75 -5.33 -1.23
CA VAL A 68 7.69 -5.57 -0.26
C VAL A 68 6.39 -5.06 -0.87
N ALA A 69 5.42 -5.96 -1.02
CA ALA A 69 4.10 -5.64 -1.56
C ALA A 69 3.04 -5.65 -0.44
N ASN A 70 2.28 -4.58 -0.28
CA ASN A 70 1.09 -4.55 0.55
C ASN A 70 -0.14 -4.50 -0.37
N LEU A 71 -0.99 -5.52 -0.30
CA LEU A 71 -2.22 -5.60 -1.08
C LEU A 71 -3.38 -5.75 -0.11
N THR A 72 -4.25 -4.75 -0.05
CA THR A 72 -5.39 -4.71 0.86
C THR A 72 -6.68 -4.36 0.13
N VAL A 73 -7.81 -4.72 0.74
CA VAL A 73 -9.16 -4.38 0.28
C VAL A 73 -9.92 -3.73 1.42
N TRP A 74 -10.61 -2.64 1.08
CA TRP A 74 -11.35 -1.76 1.98
C TRP A 74 -12.77 -1.55 1.46
N GLU A 75 -13.70 -1.24 2.36
CA GLU A 75 -15.08 -0.95 1.98
C GLU A 75 -15.18 0.26 1.05
N ASN A 76 -14.32 1.27 1.23
CA ASN A 76 -14.31 2.50 0.44
C ASN A 76 -13.01 3.32 0.65
N VAL A 77 -12.90 4.45 -0.05
CA VAL A 77 -11.75 5.37 0.00
C VAL A 77 -11.58 6.01 1.39
N GLU A 78 -12.68 6.41 2.02
CA GLU A 78 -12.65 7.12 3.31
C GLU A 78 -12.04 6.25 4.42
N THR A 79 -12.36 4.95 4.44
CA THR A 79 -11.82 4.02 5.45
C THR A 79 -10.33 3.76 5.23
N LEU A 80 -9.89 3.63 3.98
CA LEU A 80 -8.46 3.54 3.63
C LEU A 80 -7.72 4.85 3.98
N GLU A 81 -8.26 6.03 3.64
CA GLU A 81 -7.65 7.31 3.98
C GLU A 81 -7.46 7.48 5.48
N ASN A 82 -8.47 7.11 6.27
CA ASN A 82 -8.36 7.15 7.72
C ASN A 82 -7.26 6.24 8.25
N PHE A 83 -7.08 5.05 7.66
CA PHE A 83 -5.96 4.19 8.02
C PHE A 83 -4.61 4.83 7.69
N VAL A 84 -4.42 5.33 6.47
CA VAL A 84 -3.15 5.89 6.01
C VAL A 84 -2.79 7.17 6.79
N TRP A 85 -3.76 8.07 6.99
CA TRP A 85 -3.49 9.43 7.46
C TRP A 85 -3.76 9.67 8.95
N SER A 86 -4.57 8.85 9.60
CA SER A 86 -5.01 9.05 10.98
C SER A 86 -4.46 8.00 11.96
N THR A 87 -3.59 7.09 11.50
CA THR A 87 -2.97 6.07 12.36
C THR A 87 -1.45 6.20 12.41
N VAL A 88 -0.80 5.30 13.16
CA VAL A 88 0.67 5.15 13.21
C VAL A 88 1.28 4.93 11.82
N HIS A 89 0.48 4.52 10.82
CA HIS A 89 0.93 4.38 9.45
C HIS A 89 1.58 5.67 8.91
N LYS A 90 1.08 6.84 9.34
CA LYS A 90 1.70 8.13 9.03
C LYS A 90 3.17 8.20 9.45
N GLN A 91 3.52 7.68 10.63
CA GLN A 91 4.91 7.73 11.13
C GLN A 91 5.85 6.88 10.28
N PHE A 92 5.36 5.75 9.77
CA PHE A 92 6.11 4.91 8.84
C PHE A 92 6.21 5.56 7.46
N TYR A 93 5.12 6.18 7.00
CA TYR A 93 5.12 6.93 5.76
C TYR A 93 6.12 8.10 5.81
N ASP A 94 6.15 8.88 6.88
CA ASP A 94 7.06 10.02 7.05
C ASP A 94 8.54 9.58 7.11
N ARG A 95 8.82 8.41 7.71
CA ARG A 95 10.17 7.83 7.85
C ARG A 95 10.54 6.85 6.74
N ARG A 96 9.70 6.68 5.72
CA ARG A 96 9.86 5.62 4.70
C ARG A 96 11.23 5.62 4.02
N GLN A 97 11.85 6.80 3.87
CA GLN A 97 13.17 6.97 3.25
C GLN A 97 14.31 6.34 4.05
N GLU A 98 14.09 6.00 5.32
CA GLU A 98 15.06 5.28 6.16
C GLU A 98 15.20 3.81 5.75
N TRP A 99 14.12 3.21 5.21
CA TRP A 99 14.05 1.77 4.95
C TRP A 99 13.84 1.43 3.47
N PHE A 100 13.22 2.33 2.71
CA PHE A 100 12.88 2.13 1.31
C PHE A 100 13.70 3.05 0.41
N GLU A 101 14.09 2.53 -0.74
CA GLU A 101 14.66 3.36 -1.78
C GLU A 101 13.63 4.42 -2.19
N VAL A 102 14.07 5.68 -2.22
CA VAL A 102 13.33 6.78 -2.82
C VAL A 102 13.44 6.65 -4.34
N LEU A 103 13.03 5.50 -4.87
CA LEU A 103 12.74 5.36 -6.29
C LEU A 103 11.58 6.34 -6.53
N GLY A 104 11.74 7.21 -7.53
CA GLY A 104 11.00 8.46 -7.69
C GLY A 104 9.47 8.40 -7.64
N ASP A 105 8.86 7.22 -7.63
CA ASP A 105 7.44 7.02 -7.38
C ASP A 105 7.24 5.82 -6.45
N MET A 106 6.55 6.03 -5.32
CA MET A 106 5.96 4.89 -4.61
C MET A 106 4.99 4.23 -5.59
N HIS A 107 5.19 2.94 -5.81
CA HIS A 107 4.39 2.15 -6.74
C HIS A 107 3.05 1.82 -6.07
N PHE A 108 2.14 2.79 -6.14
CA PHE A 108 0.83 2.74 -5.51
C PHE A 108 -0.25 2.79 -6.57
N VAL A 109 -1.23 1.90 -6.46
CA VAL A 109 -2.40 1.87 -7.33
C VAL A 109 -3.63 1.42 -6.55
N MET A 110 -4.77 2.01 -6.89
CA MET A 110 -6.09 1.65 -6.40
C MET A 110 -7.00 1.29 -7.56
N TRP A 111 -7.95 0.39 -7.31
CA TRP A 111 -8.99 0.02 -8.26
C TRP A 111 -10.21 -0.55 -7.56
N TRP A 112 -11.36 -0.50 -8.23
CA TRP A 112 -12.59 -1.06 -7.71
C TRP A 112 -12.69 -2.56 -8.01
N VAL A 113 -13.05 -3.34 -7.01
CA VAL A 113 -13.29 -4.78 -7.13
C VAL A 113 -14.72 -5.14 -6.68
N PRO A 114 -15.35 -6.18 -7.26
CA PRO A 114 -16.65 -6.64 -6.76
C PRO A 114 -16.56 -7.06 -5.29
N GLU A 115 -17.64 -6.87 -4.53
CA GLU A 115 -17.73 -7.36 -3.15
C GLU A 115 -17.38 -8.86 -3.06
N GLY A 116 -16.50 -9.21 -2.12
CA GLY A 116 -16.00 -10.58 -1.92
C GLY A 116 -14.84 -11.00 -2.82
N HIS A 117 -14.47 -10.19 -3.82
CA HIS A 117 -13.26 -10.44 -4.63
C HIS A 117 -12.00 -10.25 -3.79
N ARG A 118 -11.04 -11.16 -3.97
CA ARG A 118 -9.72 -11.12 -3.33
C ARG A 118 -8.67 -11.04 -4.43
N PRO A 119 -8.14 -9.85 -4.74
CA PRO A 119 -7.21 -9.68 -5.85
C PRO A 119 -5.91 -10.45 -5.61
N THR A 120 -5.27 -10.87 -6.69
CA THR A 120 -3.93 -11.46 -6.65
C THR A 120 -2.87 -10.36 -6.79
N LEU A 121 -1.63 -10.67 -6.42
CA LEU A 121 -0.52 -9.77 -6.69
C LEU A 121 -0.35 -9.51 -8.19
N GLU A 122 -0.53 -10.55 -9.03
CA GLU A 122 -0.50 -10.42 -10.49
C GLU A 122 -1.52 -9.39 -10.98
N GLU A 123 -2.78 -9.48 -10.52
CA GLU A 123 -3.82 -8.51 -10.86
C GLU A 123 -3.39 -7.09 -10.46
N GLY A 124 -2.87 -6.90 -9.25
CA GLY A 124 -2.43 -5.58 -8.80
C GLY A 124 -1.25 -5.03 -9.61
N LEU A 125 -0.31 -5.88 -10.03
CA LEU A 125 0.79 -5.48 -10.91
C LEU A 125 0.27 -5.06 -12.29
N GLU A 126 -0.71 -5.76 -12.85
CA GLU A 126 -1.37 -5.35 -14.10
C GLU A 126 -2.04 -3.97 -13.95
N ARG A 127 -2.69 -3.70 -12.82
CA ARG A 127 -3.27 -2.36 -12.53
C ARG A 127 -2.22 -1.28 -12.42
N LEU A 128 -1.10 -1.58 -11.77
CA LEU A 128 -0.01 -0.64 -11.61
C LEU A 128 0.61 -0.27 -12.97
N GLU A 129 0.81 -1.26 -13.85
CA GLU A 129 1.29 -1.00 -15.22
C GLU A 129 0.27 -0.21 -16.04
N LEU A 130 -1.03 -0.48 -15.85
CA LEU A 130 -2.09 0.30 -16.49
C LEU A 130 -2.06 1.77 -16.06
N LEU A 131 -1.90 2.04 -14.76
CA LEU A 131 -1.77 3.39 -14.22
C LEU A 131 -0.52 4.10 -14.77
N LYS A 132 0.63 3.41 -14.84
CA LYS A 132 1.86 3.98 -15.41
C LYS A 132 1.70 4.36 -16.88
N PHE A 133 0.99 3.54 -17.66
CA PHE A 133 0.85 3.75 -19.10
C PHE A 133 -0.23 4.77 -19.46
N ASN A 134 -1.37 4.74 -18.77
CA ASN A 134 -2.55 5.55 -19.10
C ASN A 134 -2.77 6.77 -18.19
N GLY A 135 -2.08 6.83 -17.05
CA GLY A 135 -2.50 7.69 -15.94
C GLY A 135 -3.81 7.18 -15.31
N ASN A 136 -4.45 8.04 -14.51
CA ASN A 136 -5.68 7.67 -13.80
C ASN A 136 -6.81 7.29 -14.77
N SER A 137 -7.42 6.13 -14.55
CA SER A 137 -8.60 5.66 -15.25
C SER A 137 -9.56 4.95 -14.27
N PRO A 138 -10.81 4.66 -14.69
CA PRO A 138 -11.75 3.86 -13.87
C PRO A 138 -11.20 2.48 -13.46
N GLU A 139 -10.28 1.94 -14.26
CA GLU A 139 -9.66 0.63 -14.07
C GLU A 139 -8.43 0.63 -13.15
N ALA A 140 -7.74 1.76 -13.00
CA ALA A 140 -6.57 1.92 -12.13
C ALA A 140 -6.28 3.41 -11.88
N PHE A 141 -6.13 3.80 -10.62
CA PHE A 141 -5.93 5.20 -10.23
C PHE A 141 -5.08 5.35 -8.98
N GLY A 142 -4.38 6.48 -8.86
CA GLY A 142 -3.71 6.92 -7.64
C GLY A 142 -4.62 7.82 -6.78
N TRP A 143 -4.05 8.40 -5.74
CA TRP A 143 -4.78 9.33 -4.86
C TRP A 143 -5.27 10.59 -5.59
N ASP A 144 -4.51 11.08 -6.56
CA ASP A 144 -4.84 12.20 -7.43
C ASP A 144 -5.95 11.88 -8.44
N GLY A 145 -6.29 10.61 -8.61
CA GLY A 145 -7.34 10.13 -9.52
C GLY A 145 -8.73 10.00 -8.90
N ILE A 146 -8.88 10.28 -7.60
CA ILE A 146 -10.15 10.05 -6.88
C ILE A 146 -10.59 11.27 -6.07
N GLU A 147 -11.81 11.78 -6.35
CA GLU A 147 -12.32 12.99 -5.71
C GLU A 147 -12.67 12.76 -4.24
N GLU A 148 -13.01 11.53 -3.86
CA GLU A 148 -13.34 11.14 -2.49
C GLU A 148 -12.12 11.20 -1.54
N ALA A 149 -10.89 11.27 -2.07
CA ALA A 149 -9.68 11.39 -1.27
C ALA A 149 -9.49 12.81 -0.71
N THR A 150 -10.30 13.17 0.28
CA THR A 150 -10.34 14.52 0.86
C THR A 150 -9.16 14.76 1.82
N LEU A 151 -8.80 13.77 2.64
CA LEU A 151 -7.72 13.89 3.63
C LEU A 151 -6.35 13.95 2.95
N TRP A 152 -6.15 13.19 1.88
CA TRP A 152 -4.93 13.24 1.08
C TRP A 152 -4.74 14.62 0.43
N ARG A 153 -5.78 15.16 -0.22
CA ARG A 153 -5.72 16.47 -0.90
C ARG A 153 -5.35 17.59 0.06
N ASP A 154 -6.01 17.67 1.21
CA ASP A 154 -5.73 18.70 2.21
C ASP A 154 -4.27 18.68 2.69
N ARG A 155 -3.67 17.49 2.82
CA ARG A 155 -2.29 17.33 3.28
C ARG A 155 -1.25 17.51 2.18
N SER A 156 -1.53 17.08 0.95
CA SER A 156 -0.68 17.31 -0.21
C SER A 156 -0.56 18.81 -0.54
N CYS A 157 -1.65 19.56 -0.40
CA CYS A 157 -1.62 21.03 -0.52
C CYS A 157 -0.80 21.70 0.61
N ALA A 158 -0.85 21.17 1.83
CA ALA A 158 -0.03 21.68 2.94
C ALA A 158 1.48 21.42 2.74
N SER A 159 1.85 20.26 2.19
CA SER A 159 3.24 19.89 1.89
C SER A 159 3.86 20.67 0.72
N ALA A 160 3.04 21.19 -0.22
CA ALA A 160 3.51 21.96 -1.37
C ALA A 160 3.72 23.46 -1.04
N ALA A 161 3.37 23.89 0.18
CA ALA A 161 3.42 25.27 0.62
C ALA A 161 4.62 25.61 1.54
N GLU A 162 5.55 24.67 1.76
CA GLU A 162 6.80 24.88 2.53
C GLU A 162 8.05 24.86 1.64
#